data_AF-A0A1A3E1R3-F1
#
_entry.id   AF-A0A1A3E1R3-F1
#
_cell.length_a   1.000
_cell.length_b   1.000
_cell.length_c   1.000
_cell.angle_alpha   90.00
_cell.angle_beta   90.00
_cell.angle_gamma   90.00
#
_symmetry.space_group_name_H-M   'P 1'
#
loop_
_entity.id
_entity.type
_entity.pdbx_description
1 polymer ?
#
loop_
_entity_poly.entity_id
_entity_poly.type
_entity_poly.pdbx_seq_one_letter_code
_entity_poly.pdbx_strand_id
1 'polypeptide(L)'
;STIAPEELSALPGVQEVLGLYAVGEMARSGKWDRVVVDCASTADALRMLTLPGTFGLYVERAWPRHRRLSVTADDARSAAAVELLERISSSVESLSSLLTDGDLVGAHLVLTPERVVAAEAARTLGSLALMGVRVEELIVNQVLLQDDSYEYRNLPEHPAFYWYTERIAEQQGVLDELDDTIGEVALVLTPHLSGEPIGPKALAGLLDAARRRGGASPPGPLRPSVDLESGTGLGSIYRMRLALPQLDPSGLTLGRVDDDLIISAGGLRRRVRLASVLRRCTVLDAHLRGSELTVRFRPDPEVWPK
;
A
#
# COMPACT_ATOMS: atom_id res chain seq x y z
N SER A 1 -7.05 12.23 37.59
CA SER A 1 -6.02 11.20 37.44
C SER A 1 -5.16 11.63 36.27
N THR A 2 -3.94 12.06 36.53
CA THR A 2 -2.97 12.44 35.49
C THR A 2 -2.38 11.14 34.97
N ILE A 3 -2.78 10.72 33.79
CA ILE A 3 -2.26 9.51 33.13
C ILE A 3 -0.78 9.74 32.87
N ALA A 4 0.09 8.86 33.38
CA ALA A 4 1.52 8.94 33.14
C ALA A 4 1.82 8.59 31.66
N PRO A 5 2.80 9.23 31.00
CA PRO A 5 3.15 8.94 29.61
C PRO A 5 3.46 7.46 29.33
N GLU A 6 3.92 6.74 30.36
CA GLU A 6 4.17 5.30 30.31
C GLU A 6 2.89 4.46 30.14
N GLU A 7 1.74 4.91 30.67
CA GLU A 7 0.46 4.19 30.57
C GLU A 7 -0.18 4.32 29.17
N LEU A 8 0.09 5.42 28.46
CA LEU A 8 -0.33 5.60 27.05
C LEU A 8 0.50 4.74 26.09
N SER A 9 1.74 4.41 26.46
CA SER A 9 2.63 3.55 25.67
C SER A 9 2.26 2.06 25.73
N ALA A 10 1.34 1.67 26.62
CA ALA A 10 0.90 0.28 26.81
C ALA A 10 -0.16 -0.19 25.79
N LEU A 11 -0.70 0.72 24.98
CA LEU A 11 -1.64 0.40 23.91
C LEU A 11 -0.87 -0.14 22.69
N PRO A 12 -1.16 -1.36 22.21
CA PRO A 12 -0.50 -1.91 21.02
C PRO A 12 -0.67 -0.97 19.82
N GLY A 13 0.43 -0.61 19.14
CA GLY A 13 0.39 0.26 17.97
C GLY A 13 0.54 1.77 18.24
N VAL A 14 0.51 2.22 19.51
CA VAL A 14 0.62 3.66 19.80
C VAL A 14 2.00 4.22 19.47
N GLN A 15 3.06 3.45 19.68
CA GLN A 15 4.42 3.87 19.33
C GLN A 15 4.55 4.10 17.82
N GLU A 16 3.99 3.20 17.01
CA GLU A 16 4.00 3.28 15.56
C GLU A 16 3.16 4.47 15.05
N VAL A 17 1.98 4.73 15.65
CA VAL A 17 1.16 5.90 15.32
C VAL A 17 1.87 7.22 15.68
N LEU A 18 2.52 7.28 16.84
CA LEU A 18 3.28 8.46 17.26
C LEU A 18 4.51 8.68 16.36
N GLY A 19 5.18 7.61 15.96
CA GLY A 19 6.28 7.66 15.00
C GLY A 19 5.84 8.23 13.65
N LEU A 20 4.74 7.70 13.09
CA LEU A 20 4.15 8.23 11.85
C LEU A 20 3.71 9.70 11.99
N TYR A 21 3.12 10.06 13.12
CA TYR A 21 2.72 11.44 13.39
C TYR A 21 3.94 12.38 13.41
N ALA A 22 5.03 11.99 14.07
CA ALA A 22 6.26 12.77 14.10
C ALA A 22 6.87 12.93 12.69
N VAL A 23 6.85 11.89 11.87
CA VAL A 23 7.24 11.97 10.45
C VAL A 23 6.34 12.95 9.68
N GLY A 24 5.03 12.89 9.89
CA GLY A 24 4.07 13.81 9.28
C GLY A 24 4.25 15.28 9.70
N GLU A 25 4.69 15.54 10.93
CA GLU A 25 5.08 16.88 11.40
C GLU A 25 6.39 17.34 10.74
N MET A 26 7.39 16.46 10.62
CA MET A 26 8.63 16.78 9.91
C MET A 26 8.36 17.15 8.45
N ALA A 27 7.53 16.38 7.77
CA ALA A 27 7.13 16.64 6.38
C ALA A 27 6.39 17.98 6.22
N ARG A 28 5.54 18.37 7.17
CA ARG A 28 4.80 19.66 7.13
C ARG A 28 5.60 20.86 7.64
N SER A 29 6.71 20.65 8.32
CA SER A 29 7.49 21.73 8.93
C SER A 29 8.10 22.73 7.94
N GLY A 30 8.19 22.37 6.65
CA GLY A 30 8.85 23.16 5.61
C GLY A 30 10.37 23.24 5.76
N LYS A 31 10.96 22.49 6.72
CA LYS A 31 12.41 22.45 6.96
C LYS A 31 13.15 21.46 6.05
N TRP A 32 12.41 20.55 5.41
CA TRP A 32 12.95 19.47 4.60
C TRP A 32 12.19 19.40 3.29
N ASP A 33 12.92 19.25 2.17
CA ASP A 33 12.31 19.02 0.85
C ASP A 33 11.85 17.57 0.68
N ARG A 34 12.54 16.62 1.34
CA ARG A 34 12.23 15.18 1.32
C ARG A 34 12.59 14.55 2.66
N VAL A 35 11.71 13.67 3.13
CA VAL A 35 11.93 12.83 4.31
C VAL A 35 11.98 11.38 3.85
N VAL A 36 13.09 10.68 4.12
CA VAL A 36 13.23 9.25 3.83
C VAL A 36 12.99 8.48 5.13
N VAL A 37 12.06 7.54 5.09
CA VAL A 37 11.72 6.69 6.23
C VAL A 37 12.21 5.28 5.93
N ASP A 38 13.17 4.81 6.72
CA ASP A 38 13.57 3.41 6.72
C ASP A 38 12.60 2.63 7.60
N CYS A 39 11.84 1.73 6.98
CA CYS A 39 10.84 0.94 7.67
C CYS A 39 11.48 -0.31 8.30
N ALA A 40 10.86 -0.82 9.35
CA ALA A 40 11.21 -2.11 9.93
C ALA A 40 10.83 -3.27 8.97
N SER A 41 10.52 -4.45 9.52
CA SER A 41 10.05 -5.58 8.70
C SER A 41 8.85 -5.18 7.84
N THR A 42 8.69 -5.82 6.67
CA THR A 42 7.55 -5.56 5.77
C THR A 42 6.22 -5.67 6.50
N ALA A 43 6.06 -6.68 7.37
CA ALA A 43 4.86 -6.87 8.17
C ALA A 43 4.61 -5.70 9.14
N ASP A 44 5.64 -5.20 9.82
CA ASP A 44 5.53 -4.05 10.71
C ASP A 44 5.22 -2.76 9.96
N ALA A 45 5.82 -2.56 8.78
CA ALA A 45 5.54 -1.43 7.92
C ALA A 45 4.07 -1.43 7.45
N LEU A 46 3.56 -2.56 6.97
CA LEU A 46 2.17 -2.72 6.57
C LEU A 46 1.21 -2.53 7.75
N ARG A 47 1.55 -3.07 8.93
CA ARG A 47 0.79 -2.84 10.17
C ARG A 47 0.75 -1.36 10.51
N MET A 48 1.90 -0.68 10.52
CA MET A 48 2.01 0.75 10.77
C MET A 48 1.13 1.59 9.83
N LEU A 49 1.09 1.25 8.54
CA LEU A 49 0.25 1.93 7.53
C LEU A 49 -1.27 1.71 7.72
N THR A 50 -1.68 0.61 8.35
CA THR A 50 -3.11 0.29 8.60
C THR A 50 -3.64 0.78 9.94
N LEU A 51 -2.75 1.09 10.89
CA LEU A 51 -3.12 1.56 12.23
C LEU A 51 -4.00 2.81 12.21
N PRO A 52 -3.74 3.85 11.38
CA PRO A 52 -4.56 5.04 11.36
C PRO A 52 -6.05 4.77 11.06
N GLY A 53 -6.34 3.99 10.02
CA GLY A 53 -7.71 3.63 9.66
C GLY A 53 -8.39 2.75 10.72
N THR A 54 -7.63 1.86 11.34
CA THR A 54 -8.12 0.96 12.40
C THR A 54 -8.48 1.72 13.68
N PHE A 55 -7.65 2.69 14.07
CA PHE A 55 -7.90 3.54 15.23
C PHE A 55 -9.21 4.33 15.10
N GLY A 56 -9.48 4.91 13.92
CA GLY A 56 -10.73 5.61 13.65
C GLY A 56 -11.98 4.74 13.86
N LEU A 57 -11.93 3.47 13.44
CA LEU A 57 -13.02 2.51 13.66
C LEU A 57 -13.23 2.19 15.14
N TYR A 58 -12.14 2.03 15.91
CA TYR A 58 -12.23 1.79 17.35
C TYR A 58 -12.84 2.98 18.08
N VAL A 59 -12.45 4.21 17.75
CA VAL A 59 -13.03 5.42 18.35
C VAL A 59 -14.52 5.52 18.06
N GLU A 60 -14.94 5.31 16.81
CA GLU A 60 -16.37 5.36 16.45
C GLU A 60 -17.19 4.26 17.15
N ARG A 61 -16.60 3.09 17.40
CA ARG A 61 -17.29 1.98 18.11
C ARG A 61 -17.36 2.20 19.63
N ALA A 62 -16.27 2.66 20.24
CA ALA A 62 -16.20 2.88 21.69
C ALA A 62 -16.95 4.14 22.12
N TRP A 63 -16.89 5.21 21.32
CA TRP A 63 -17.52 6.49 21.62
C TRP A 63 -18.12 7.17 20.38
N PRO A 64 -19.31 6.71 19.94
CA PRO A 64 -19.98 7.25 18.74
C PRO A 64 -20.17 8.77 18.78
N ARG A 65 -20.10 9.43 17.61
CA ARG A 65 -20.26 10.91 17.50
C ARG A 65 -21.48 11.47 18.23
N HIS A 66 -22.64 10.80 18.16
CA HIS A 66 -23.86 11.26 18.83
C HIS A 66 -23.73 11.29 20.37
N ARG A 67 -22.89 10.42 20.96
CA ARG A 67 -22.57 10.46 22.40
C ARG A 67 -21.55 11.52 22.77
N ARG A 68 -20.65 11.90 21.85
CA ARG A 68 -19.68 12.99 22.06
C ARG A 68 -20.40 14.34 22.10
N LEU A 69 -21.34 14.54 21.17
CA LEU A 69 -22.15 15.75 21.07
C LEU A 69 -23.17 15.92 22.21
N SER A 70 -23.51 14.83 22.92
CA SER A 70 -24.40 14.87 24.08
C SER A 70 -23.68 15.14 25.41
N VAL A 71 -22.34 15.22 25.43
CA VAL A 71 -21.60 15.59 26.64
C VAL A 71 -21.87 17.07 26.92
N THR A 72 -22.58 17.34 28.01
CA THR A 72 -22.92 18.69 28.43
C THR A 72 -21.67 19.42 28.96
N ALA A 73 -21.61 20.74 28.76
CA ALA A 73 -20.50 21.59 29.20
C ALA A 73 -20.30 21.63 30.74
N ASP A 74 -21.22 21.05 31.50
CA ASP A 74 -21.19 21.02 32.97
C ASP A 74 -20.17 20.03 33.55
N ASP A 75 -19.67 19.07 32.77
CA ASP A 75 -18.57 18.20 33.17
C ASP A 75 -17.28 18.52 32.39
N ALA A 76 -16.51 19.45 32.94
CA ALA A 76 -15.25 19.91 32.36
C ALA A 76 -14.24 18.78 32.09
N ARG A 77 -14.27 17.68 32.87
CA ARG A 77 -13.36 16.54 32.65
C ARG A 77 -13.78 15.72 31.43
N SER A 78 -15.07 15.47 31.30
CA SER A 78 -15.63 14.78 30.13
C SER A 78 -15.47 15.61 28.87
N ALA A 79 -15.66 16.93 28.95
CA ALA A 79 -15.42 17.85 27.83
C ALA A 79 -13.95 17.83 27.37
N ALA A 80 -12.99 17.91 28.31
CA ALA A 80 -11.56 17.84 27.99
C ALA A 80 -11.14 16.49 27.37
N ALA A 81 -11.72 15.39 27.84
CA ALA A 81 -11.48 14.06 27.28
C ALA A 81 -12.01 13.94 25.84
N VAL A 82 -13.21 14.48 25.56
CA VAL A 82 -13.77 14.53 24.21
C VAL A 82 -12.90 15.37 23.29
N GLU A 83 -12.47 16.55 23.73
CA GLU A 83 -11.61 17.43 22.93
C GLU A 83 -10.27 16.74 22.57
N LEU A 84 -9.64 16.08 23.54
CA LEU A 84 -8.40 15.33 23.31
C LEU A 84 -8.63 14.19 22.30
N LEU A 85 -9.72 13.45 22.45
CA LEU A 85 -10.07 12.36 21.54
C LEU A 85 -10.32 12.86 20.12
N GLU A 86 -11.07 13.95 19.95
CA GLU A 86 -11.29 14.59 18.65
C GLU A 86 -9.97 15.03 18.00
N ARG A 87 -9.06 15.63 18.78
CA ARG A 87 -7.71 16.01 18.30
C ARG A 87 -6.92 14.80 17.81
N ILE A 88 -6.93 13.70 18.56
CA ILE A 88 -6.22 12.47 18.17
C ILE A 88 -6.88 11.88 16.91
N SER A 89 -8.20 11.76 16.88
CA SER A 89 -8.94 11.26 15.70
C SER A 89 -8.66 12.09 14.45
N SER A 90 -8.69 13.42 14.55
CA SER A 90 -8.37 14.33 13.44
C SER A 90 -6.91 14.19 12.98
N SER A 91 -5.98 14.03 13.91
CA SER A 91 -4.55 13.82 13.59
C SER A 91 -4.34 12.49 12.84
N VAL A 92 -5.02 11.44 13.28
CA VAL A 92 -4.99 10.10 12.65
C VAL A 92 -5.63 10.09 11.26
N GLU A 93 -6.74 10.81 11.09
CA GLU A 93 -7.41 10.97 9.80
C GLU A 93 -6.52 11.77 8.81
N SER A 94 -5.88 12.84 9.30
CA SER A 94 -4.93 13.63 8.51
C SER A 94 -3.74 12.79 8.06
N LEU A 95 -3.21 11.94 8.94
CA LEU A 95 -2.14 11.01 8.62
C LEU A 95 -2.56 9.96 7.58
N SER A 96 -3.78 9.42 7.71
CA SER A 96 -4.35 8.49 6.72
C SER A 96 -4.48 9.15 5.34
N SER A 97 -4.93 10.40 5.29
CA SER A 97 -5.01 11.18 4.06
C SER A 97 -3.63 11.39 3.44
N LEU A 98 -2.65 11.79 4.25
CA LEU A 98 -1.28 12.02 3.79
C LEU A 98 -0.66 10.75 3.18
N LEU A 99 -0.80 9.60 3.85
CA LEU A 99 -0.23 8.33 3.38
C LEU A 99 -0.80 7.84 2.05
N THR A 100 -2.00 8.31 1.67
CA THR A 100 -2.66 7.95 0.41
C THR A 100 -2.57 9.05 -0.65
N ASP A 101 -1.90 10.16 -0.32
CA ASP A 101 -1.60 11.23 -1.28
C ASP A 101 -0.36 10.85 -2.08
N GLY A 102 -0.58 10.30 -3.27
CA GLY A 102 0.48 9.84 -4.17
C GLY A 102 1.33 10.96 -4.81
N ASP A 103 1.03 12.23 -4.56
CA ASP A 103 1.88 13.37 -4.95
C ASP A 103 2.87 13.74 -3.83
N LEU A 104 2.56 13.39 -2.58
CA LEU A 104 3.36 13.69 -1.39
C LEU A 104 4.11 12.47 -0.83
N VAL A 105 3.53 11.28 -0.94
CA VAL A 105 4.05 10.04 -0.35
C VAL A 105 4.20 8.97 -1.42
N GLY A 106 5.40 8.38 -1.47
CA GLY A 106 5.74 7.25 -2.33
C GLY A 106 6.53 6.19 -1.55
N ALA A 107 6.27 4.93 -1.86
CA ALA A 107 7.00 3.79 -1.31
C ALA A 107 7.99 3.22 -2.34
N HIS A 108 9.13 2.76 -1.86
CA HIS A 108 10.10 2.01 -2.66
C HIS A 108 10.15 0.59 -2.09
N LEU A 109 9.87 -0.41 -2.93
CA LEU A 109 9.88 -1.80 -2.50
C LEU A 109 11.22 -2.42 -2.83
N VAL A 110 11.99 -2.78 -1.81
CA VAL A 110 13.30 -3.42 -1.96
C VAL A 110 13.15 -4.92 -1.76
N LEU A 111 13.71 -5.70 -2.69
CA LEU A 111 13.69 -7.16 -2.69
C LEU A 111 15.04 -7.70 -3.12
N THR A 112 15.30 -8.98 -2.86
CA THR A 112 16.42 -9.73 -3.42
C THR A 112 15.87 -10.82 -4.35
N PRO A 113 16.63 -11.28 -5.36
CA PRO A 113 16.16 -12.21 -6.39
C PRO A 113 16.12 -13.67 -5.89
N GLU A 114 15.47 -13.92 -4.75
CA GLU A 114 15.10 -15.25 -4.27
C GLU A 114 13.60 -15.44 -4.38
N ARG A 115 13.16 -16.64 -4.78
CA ARG A 115 11.75 -16.98 -5.03
C ARG A 115 10.80 -16.53 -3.91
N VAL A 116 11.17 -16.80 -2.66
CA VAL A 116 10.34 -16.47 -1.49
C VAL A 116 10.22 -14.97 -1.30
N VAL A 117 11.31 -14.22 -1.51
CA VAL A 117 11.36 -12.77 -1.36
C VAL A 117 10.60 -12.08 -2.50
N ALA A 118 10.76 -12.55 -3.74
CA ALA A 118 10.00 -12.07 -4.89
C ALA A 118 8.49 -12.31 -4.73
N ALA A 119 8.08 -13.49 -4.25
CA ALA A 119 6.68 -13.79 -3.97
C ALA A 119 6.11 -12.91 -2.84
N GLU A 120 6.90 -12.61 -1.80
CA GLU A 120 6.49 -11.68 -0.74
C GLU A 120 6.40 -10.23 -1.24
N ALA A 121 7.32 -9.81 -2.10
CA ALA A 121 7.28 -8.50 -2.74
C ALA A 121 6.02 -8.33 -3.59
N ALA A 122 5.63 -9.35 -4.38
CA ALA A 122 4.39 -9.32 -5.16
C ALA A 122 3.14 -9.18 -4.27
N ARG A 123 3.07 -9.92 -3.15
CA ARG A 123 1.97 -9.77 -2.16
C ARG A 123 1.96 -8.39 -1.50
N THR A 124 3.14 -7.86 -1.19
CA THR A 124 3.31 -6.54 -0.58
C THR A 124 2.86 -5.44 -1.54
N LEU A 125 3.17 -5.57 -2.83
CA LEU A 125 2.73 -4.65 -3.88
C LEU A 125 1.20 -4.57 -3.95
N GLY A 126 0.51 -5.71 -3.97
CA GLY A 126 -0.96 -5.75 -3.94
C GLY A 126 -1.55 -5.16 -2.65
N SER A 127 -0.89 -5.40 -1.51
CA SER A 127 -1.26 -4.85 -0.20
C SER A 127 -1.15 -3.31 -0.17
N LEU A 128 -0.04 -2.76 -0.66
CA LEU A 128 0.19 -1.31 -0.77
C LEU A 128 -0.82 -0.67 -1.71
N ALA A 129 -1.09 -1.30 -2.86
CA ALA A 129 -2.10 -0.84 -3.80
C ALA A 129 -3.49 -0.77 -3.14
N LEU A 130 -3.91 -1.82 -2.42
CA LEU A 130 -5.18 -1.88 -1.70
C LEU A 130 -5.30 -0.80 -0.62
N MET A 131 -4.21 -0.50 0.07
CA MET A 131 -4.14 0.60 1.05
C MET A 131 -4.15 1.99 0.40
N GLY A 132 -3.88 2.08 -0.90
CA GLY A 132 -3.78 3.33 -1.65
C GLY A 132 -2.41 4.01 -1.53
N VAL A 133 -1.39 3.29 -1.09
CA VAL A 133 -0.01 3.78 -1.05
C VAL A 133 0.61 3.60 -2.42
N ARG A 134 1.11 4.69 -3.00
CA ARG A 134 1.79 4.66 -4.30
C ARG A 134 3.16 4.00 -4.16
N VAL A 135 3.45 3.02 -5.00
CA VAL A 135 4.82 2.48 -5.14
C VAL A 135 5.49 3.19 -6.32
N GLU A 136 6.63 3.82 -6.08
CA GLU A 136 7.38 4.55 -7.09
C GLU A 136 8.34 3.64 -7.85
N GLU A 137 9.08 2.79 -7.13
CA GLU A 137 10.08 1.91 -7.71
C GLU A 137 10.14 0.56 -6.99
N LEU A 138 10.41 -0.49 -7.75
CA LEU A 138 10.85 -1.79 -7.24
C LEU A 138 12.36 -1.90 -7.43
N ILE A 139 13.08 -2.15 -6.33
CA ILE A 139 14.54 -2.21 -6.30
C ILE A 139 14.96 -3.64 -6.00
N VAL A 140 15.50 -4.34 -7.00
CA VAL A 140 16.08 -5.68 -6.82
C VAL A 140 17.54 -5.52 -6.44
N ASN A 141 17.84 -5.80 -5.18
CA ASN A 141 19.17 -5.74 -4.62
C ASN A 141 19.92 -7.06 -4.75
N GLN A 142 21.25 -7.00 -4.72
CA GLN A 142 22.15 -8.15 -4.78
C GLN A 142 22.02 -8.99 -6.06
N VAL A 143 21.79 -8.32 -7.18
CA VAL A 143 21.76 -8.98 -8.49
C VAL A 143 23.19 -9.30 -8.94
N LEU A 144 23.45 -10.56 -9.25
CA LEU A 144 24.68 -10.96 -9.92
C LEU A 144 24.54 -10.59 -11.39
N LEU A 145 25.43 -9.73 -11.86
CA LEU A 145 25.44 -9.31 -13.26
C LEU A 145 26.43 -10.15 -14.04
N GLN A 146 26.04 -10.52 -15.26
CA GLN A 146 26.98 -11.01 -16.25
C GLN A 146 27.71 -9.80 -16.85
N ASP A 147 29.04 -9.84 -16.84
CA ASP A 147 29.83 -8.82 -17.53
C ASP A 147 29.89 -9.16 -19.03
N ASP A 148 29.10 -8.45 -19.83
CA ASP A 148 29.07 -8.63 -21.29
C ASP A 148 30.41 -8.26 -21.97
N SER A 149 31.32 -7.59 -21.25
CA SER A 149 32.65 -7.26 -21.76
C SER A 149 33.66 -8.40 -21.64
N TYR A 150 33.31 -9.49 -20.96
CA TYR A 150 34.18 -10.64 -20.76
C TYR A 150 33.63 -11.89 -21.45
N GLU A 151 34.34 -12.41 -22.45
CA GLU A 151 34.01 -13.71 -23.03
C GLU A 151 34.43 -14.83 -22.08
N TYR A 152 33.46 -15.41 -21.34
CA TYR A 152 33.63 -16.54 -20.42
C TYR A 152 34.03 -17.87 -21.10
N ARG A 153 34.60 -17.84 -22.32
CA ARG A 153 34.92 -19.02 -23.14
C ARG A 153 36.26 -19.68 -22.83
N ASN A 154 37.17 -18.97 -22.17
CA ASN A 154 38.53 -19.46 -21.88
C ASN A 154 38.81 -19.65 -20.38
N LEU A 155 37.77 -19.74 -19.56
CA LEU A 155 37.95 -19.95 -18.13
C LEU A 155 38.25 -21.42 -17.83
N PRO A 156 39.13 -21.72 -16.86
CA PRO A 156 39.35 -23.09 -16.41
C PRO A 156 38.04 -23.73 -15.97
N GLU A 157 37.87 -25.04 -16.20
CA GLU A 157 36.80 -25.82 -15.58
C GLU A 157 36.99 -25.76 -14.05
N HIS A 158 36.31 -24.82 -13.41
CA HIS A 158 36.42 -24.57 -11.98
C HIS A 158 35.02 -24.42 -11.38
N PRO A 159 34.71 -25.12 -10.26
CA PRO A 159 33.38 -25.11 -9.65
C PRO A 159 32.80 -23.72 -9.39
N ALA A 160 33.65 -22.73 -9.09
CA ALA A 160 33.22 -21.35 -8.85
C ALA A 160 32.54 -20.70 -10.06
N PHE A 161 33.00 -20.96 -11.30
CA PHE A 161 32.38 -20.37 -12.50
C PHE A 161 31.04 -21.02 -12.82
N TYR A 162 30.92 -22.33 -12.60
CA TYR A 162 29.64 -23.05 -12.70
C TYR A 162 28.64 -22.49 -11.70
N TRP A 163 29.02 -22.39 -10.43
CA TRP A 163 28.16 -21.84 -9.39
C TRP A 163 27.71 -20.40 -9.71
N TYR A 164 28.62 -19.54 -10.18
CA TYR A 164 28.28 -18.16 -10.54
C TYR A 164 27.27 -18.10 -11.69
N THR A 165 27.47 -18.92 -12.73
CA THR A 165 26.57 -18.99 -13.89
C THR A 165 25.20 -19.55 -13.50
N GLU A 166 25.17 -20.62 -12.71
CA GLU A 166 23.93 -21.21 -12.19
C GLU A 166 23.16 -20.22 -11.31
N ARG A 167 23.87 -19.47 -10.46
CA ARG A 167 23.23 -18.47 -9.59
C ARG A 167 22.65 -17.30 -10.39
N ILE A 168 23.33 -16.84 -11.45
CA ILE A 168 22.76 -15.84 -12.37
C ILE A 168 21.50 -16.39 -13.04
N ALA A 169 21.55 -17.62 -13.57
CA ALA A 169 20.40 -18.23 -14.22
C ALA A 169 19.21 -18.42 -13.26
N GLU A 170 19.47 -18.78 -12.00
CA GLU A 170 18.44 -18.85 -10.96
C GLU A 170 17.82 -17.47 -10.68
N GLN A 171 18.64 -16.42 -10.51
CA GLN A 171 18.14 -15.07 -10.29
C GLN A 171 17.32 -14.55 -11.49
N GLN A 172 17.75 -14.84 -12.71
CA GLN A 172 16.99 -14.52 -13.93
C GLN A 172 15.64 -15.23 -13.93
N GLY A 173 15.61 -16.54 -13.63
CA GLY A 173 14.35 -17.28 -13.53
C GLY A 173 13.40 -16.72 -12.45
N VAL A 174 13.93 -16.22 -11.33
CA VAL A 174 13.11 -15.51 -10.32
C VAL A 174 12.54 -14.20 -10.85
N LEU A 175 13.31 -13.44 -11.62
CA LEU A 175 12.86 -12.18 -12.22
C LEU A 175 11.81 -12.41 -13.31
N ASP A 176 11.95 -13.48 -14.11
CA ASP A 176 10.96 -13.87 -15.11
C ASP A 176 9.65 -14.31 -14.43
N GLU A 177 9.72 -15.13 -13.36
CA GLU A 177 8.54 -15.50 -12.56
C GLU A 177 7.88 -14.27 -11.90
N LEU A 178 8.68 -13.28 -11.50
CA LEU A 178 8.16 -12.03 -10.97
C LEU A 178 7.39 -11.26 -12.05
N ASP A 179 7.93 -11.17 -13.27
CA ASP A 179 7.26 -10.54 -14.42
C ASP A 179 5.95 -11.25 -14.78
N ASP A 180 5.91 -12.57 -14.76
CA ASP A 180 4.68 -13.35 -14.95
C ASP A 180 3.63 -13.03 -13.88
N THR A 181 4.07 -12.70 -12.65
CA THR A 181 3.20 -12.44 -11.51
C THR A 181 2.68 -10.99 -11.47
N ILE A 182 3.55 -10.01 -11.72
CA ILE A 182 3.23 -8.59 -11.54
C ILE A 182 3.09 -7.81 -12.85
N GLY A 183 3.36 -8.46 -13.98
CA GLY A 183 3.60 -7.84 -15.28
C GLY A 183 5.04 -7.34 -15.41
N GLU A 184 5.43 -6.92 -16.61
CA GLU A 184 6.75 -6.31 -16.89
C GLU A 184 6.85 -4.92 -16.23
N VAL A 185 6.97 -4.86 -14.91
CA VAL A 185 7.14 -3.63 -14.14
C VAL A 185 8.60 -3.18 -14.21
N ALA A 186 8.82 -1.88 -14.37
CA ALA A 186 10.15 -1.29 -14.38
C ALA A 186 10.87 -1.55 -13.05
N LEU A 187 12.09 -2.08 -13.12
CA LEU A 187 12.91 -2.42 -11.96
C LEU A 187 14.21 -1.60 -11.92
N VAL A 188 14.69 -1.33 -10.72
CA VAL A 188 16.06 -0.86 -10.48
C VAL A 188 16.86 -2.04 -9.93
N LEU A 189 17.83 -2.51 -10.69
CA LEU A 189 18.72 -3.61 -10.33
C LEU A 189 19.99 -3.03 -9.69
N THR A 190 20.29 -3.40 -8.45
CA THR A 190 21.56 -3.05 -7.79
C THR A 190 22.44 -4.29 -7.66
N PRO A 191 23.73 -4.18 -8.01
CA PRO A 191 24.59 -5.35 -8.10
C PRO A 191 24.92 -5.94 -6.73
N HIS A 192 25.21 -7.23 -6.70
CA HIS A 192 25.89 -7.85 -5.58
C HIS A 192 27.34 -7.35 -5.53
N LEU A 193 27.72 -6.69 -4.44
CA LEU A 193 29.07 -6.18 -4.24
C LEU A 193 29.95 -7.22 -3.52
N SER A 194 31.24 -7.24 -3.83
CA SER A 194 32.22 -8.11 -3.15
C SER A 194 32.54 -7.69 -1.72
N GLY A 195 32.14 -6.48 -1.31
CA GLY A 195 32.28 -5.96 0.04
C GLY A 195 31.15 -5.00 0.40
N GLU A 196 30.98 -4.76 1.70
CA GLU A 196 29.94 -3.87 2.19
C GLU A 196 30.17 -2.43 1.70
N PRO A 197 29.14 -1.73 1.20
CA PRO A 197 29.27 -0.36 0.71
C PRO A 197 29.31 0.63 1.88
N ILE A 198 30.44 0.67 2.59
CA ILE A 198 30.62 1.52 3.77
C ILE A 198 31.08 2.93 3.37
N GLY A 199 30.31 3.92 3.78
CA GLY A 199 30.62 5.35 3.63
C GLY A 199 30.21 5.95 2.29
N PRO A 200 30.22 7.30 2.17
CA PRO A 200 29.59 8.00 1.05
C PRO A 200 30.13 7.62 -0.33
N LYS A 201 31.44 7.35 -0.44
CA LYS A 201 32.06 6.96 -1.72
C LYS A 201 31.58 5.60 -2.19
N ALA A 202 31.47 4.62 -1.30
CA ALA A 202 31.03 3.28 -1.65
C ALA A 202 29.53 3.26 -1.98
N LEU A 203 28.73 4.04 -1.26
CA LEU A 203 27.30 4.24 -1.57
C LEU A 203 27.08 4.93 -2.93
N ALA A 204 27.90 5.94 -3.27
CA ALA A 204 27.87 6.55 -4.60
C ALA A 204 28.22 5.53 -5.69
N GLY A 205 29.23 4.69 -5.46
CA GLY A 205 29.57 3.60 -6.39
C GLY A 205 28.44 2.58 -6.58
N LEU A 206 27.69 2.24 -5.52
CA LEU A 206 26.51 1.38 -5.62
C LEU A 206 25.42 2.03 -6.49
N LEU A 207 25.19 3.34 -6.31
CA LEU A 207 24.23 4.10 -7.11
C LEU A 207 24.62 4.14 -8.60
N ASP A 208 25.90 4.42 -8.90
CA ASP A 208 26.42 4.46 -10.28
C ASP A 208 26.35 3.08 -10.97
N ALA A 209 26.43 2.01 -10.17
CA ALA A 209 26.34 0.64 -10.65
C ALA A 209 24.89 0.14 -10.81
N ALA A 210 23.89 0.86 -10.29
CA ALA A 210 22.49 0.52 -10.46
C ALA A 210 22.09 0.57 -11.95
N ARG A 211 21.19 -0.32 -12.37
CA ARG A 211 20.69 -0.41 -13.75
C ARG A 211 19.17 -0.40 -13.76
N ARG A 212 18.57 0.35 -14.69
CA ARG A 212 17.12 0.33 -14.90
C ARG A 212 16.78 -0.77 -15.90
N ARG A 213 15.93 -1.71 -15.51
CA ARG A 213 15.24 -2.63 -16.42
C ARG A 213 13.92 -1.98 -16.82
N GLY A 214 13.69 -1.81 -18.12
CA GLY A 214 12.48 -1.19 -18.65
C GLY A 214 11.20 -1.96 -18.28
N GLY A 215 10.06 -1.31 -18.43
CA GLY A 215 8.75 -1.87 -18.10
C GLY A 215 7.71 -0.79 -17.86
N ALA A 216 6.49 -1.21 -17.51
CA ALA A 216 5.43 -0.33 -17.03
C ALA A 216 5.77 0.22 -15.64
N SER A 217 5.21 1.38 -15.28
CA SER A 217 5.28 1.86 -13.90
C SER A 217 4.63 0.86 -12.93
N PRO A 218 5.07 0.79 -11.67
CA PRO A 218 4.37 0.01 -10.67
C PRO A 218 2.87 0.38 -10.62
N PRO A 219 1.98 -0.56 -10.24
CA PRO A 219 0.57 -0.29 -10.16
C PRO A 219 0.28 0.91 -9.25
N GLY A 220 -0.51 1.85 -9.76
CA GLY A 220 -0.96 3.00 -8.99
C GLY A 220 -2.02 2.63 -7.94
N PRO A 221 -2.38 3.58 -7.06
CA PRO A 221 -3.47 3.40 -6.11
C PRO A 221 -4.80 3.02 -6.79
N LEU A 222 -5.66 2.34 -6.04
CA LEU A 222 -7.02 1.96 -6.48
C LEU A 222 -7.83 3.17 -6.99
N ARG A 223 -8.12 3.19 -8.29
CA ARG A 223 -8.97 4.22 -8.94
C ARG A 223 -10.22 3.58 -9.56
N PRO A 224 -11.39 3.70 -8.91
CA PRO A 224 -12.62 3.18 -9.49
C PRO A 224 -13.03 4.04 -10.70
N SER A 225 -13.34 3.38 -11.81
CA SER A 225 -14.00 4.00 -12.97
C SER A 225 -15.44 3.56 -13.02
N VAL A 226 -16.35 4.49 -13.37
CA VAL A 226 -17.79 4.21 -13.41
C VAL A 226 -18.34 4.63 -14.77
N ASP A 227 -19.04 3.72 -15.43
CA ASP A 227 -19.71 3.95 -16.71
C ASP A 227 -21.15 3.41 -16.70
N LEU A 228 -22.00 3.96 -17.57
CA LEU A 228 -23.32 3.41 -17.85
C LEU A 228 -23.14 2.29 -18.89
N GLU A 229 -23.33 1.04 -18.48
CA GLU A 229 -23.15 -0.12 -19.33
C GLU A 229 -24.34 -0.29 -20.29
N SER A 230 -25.58 -0.06 -19.81
CA SER A 230 -26.80 -0.16 -20.63
C SER A 230 -28.02 0.46 -19.95
N GLY A 231 -29.13 0.58 -20.71
CA GLY A 231 -30.44 0.97 -20.18
C GLY A 231 -30.62 2.47 -19.94
N THR A 232 -31.81 2.83 -19.44
CA THR A 232 -32.20 4.22 -19.13
C THR A 232 -33.09 4.27 -17.90
N GLY A 233 -33.04 5.35 -17.12
CA GLY A 233 -33.86 5.52 -15.92
C GLY A 233 -33.66 4.36 -14.95
N LEU A 234 -34.74 3.80 -14.42
CA LEU A 234 -34.72 2.63 -13.51
C LEU A 234 -34.24 1.32 -14.16
N GLY A 235 -34.18 1.27 -15.49
CA GLY A 235 -33.62 0.13 -16.24
C GLY A 235 -32.11 0.24 -16.48
N SER A 236 -31.45 1.29 -15.99
CA SER A 236 -30.01 1.50 -16.19
C SER A 236 -29.19 0.41 -15.47
N ILE A 237 -28.09 0.01 -16.09
CA ILE A 237 -27.05 -0.81 -15.47
C ILE A 237 -25.77 0.01 -15.46
N TYR A 238 -25.30 0.35 -14.27
CA TYR A 238 -24.02 1.01 -14.08
C TYR A 238 -22.95 -0.02 -13.76
N ARG A 239 -21.77 0.19 -14.30
CA ARG A 239 -20.61 -0.67 -14.10
C ARG A 239 -19.50 0.13 -13.43
N MET A 240 -19.02 -0.37 -12.30
CA MET A 240 -17.78 0.10 -11.68
C MET A 240 -16.66 -0.88 -11.99
N ARG A 241 -15.51 -0.39 -12.46
CA ARG A 241 -14.30 -1.18 -12.68
C ARG A 241 -13.16 -0.67 -11.80
N LEU A 242 -12.41 -1.59 -11.23
CA LEU A 242 -11.31 -1.30 -10.33
C LEU A 242 -10.16 -2.28 -10.57
N ALA A 243 -8.97 -1.76 -10.88
CA ALA A 243 -7.76 -2.57 -10.94
C ALA A 243 -7.34 -2.96 -9.51
N LEU A 244 -7.32 -4.25 -9.23
CA LEU A 244 -6.89 -4.93 -8.01
C LEU A 244 -5.64 -5.78 -8.33
N PRO A 245 -4.48 -5.13 -8.43
CA PRO A 245 -3.28 -5.78 -8.94
C PRO A 245 -2.69 -6.72 -7.88
N GLN A 246 -2.18 -7.89 -8.32
CA GLN A 246 -1.50 -8.90 -7.50
C GLN A 246 -2.29 -9.40 -6.26
N LEU A 247 -3.62 -9.38 -6.32
CA LEU A 247 -4.48 -9.88 -5.24
C LEU A 247 -4.89 -11.33 -5.50
N ASP A 248 -4.75 -12.19 -4.48
CA ASP A 248 -5.25 -13.56 -4.51
C ASP A 248 -6.80 -13.55 -4.55
N PRO A 249 -7.42 -14.05 -5.63
CA PRO A 249 -8.88 -14.10 -5.76
C PRO A 249 -9.56 -14.90 -4.64
N SER A 250 -8.89 -15.92 -4.10
CA SER A 250 -9.48 -16.82 -3.10
C SER A 250 -9.74 -16.13 -1.75
N GLY A 251 -8.95 -15.10 -1.44
CA GLY A 251 -9.08 -14.29 -0.23
C GLY A 251 -9.90 -13.01 -0.41
N LEU A 252 -10.40 -12.73 -1.62
CA LEU A 252 -11.12 -11.49 -1.91
C LEU A 252 -12.57 -11.58 -1.42
N THR A 253 -12.94 -10.65 -0.54
CA THR A 253 -14.32 -10.47 -0.08
C THR A 253 -14.80 -9.07 -0.39
N LEU A 254 -16.07 -8.97 -0.79
CA LEU A 254 -16.73 -7.70 -1.10
C LEU A 254 -17.92 -7.52 -0.18
N GLY A 255 -18.13 -6.29 0.26
CA GLY A 255 -19.30 -5.90 1.01
C GLY A 255 -19.71 -4.48 0.66
N ARG A 256 -20.90 -4.07 1.07
CA ARG A 256 -21.34 -2.69 0.96
C ARG A 256 -21.80 -2.21 2.32
N VAL A 257 -21.37 -1.00 2.69
CA VAL A 257 -21.84 -0.30 3.87
C VAL A 257 -22.17 1.12 3.44
N ASP A 258 -23.45 1.47 3.50
CA ASP A 258 -23.96 2.77 3.05
C ASP A 258 -23.53 3.10 1.60
N ASP A 259 -22.73 4.16 1.48
CA ASP A 259 -22.20 4.74 0.25
C ASP A 259 -20.80 4.22 -0.11
N ASP A 260 -20.30 3.20 0.59
CA ASP A 260 -18.95 2.67 0.40
C ASP A 260 -18.98 1.19 -0.04
N LEU A 261 -18.15 0.86 -1.03
CA LEU A 261 -17.76 -0.53 -1.29
C LEU A 261 -16.63 -0.90 -0.33
N ILE A 262 -16.80 -2.03 0.34
CA ILE A 262 -15.80 -2.66 1.19
C ILE A 262 -15.08 -3.73 0.37
N ILE A 263 -13.78 -3.61 0.26
CA ILE A 263 -12.90 -4.61 -0.37
C ILE A 263 -12.00 -5.15 0.72
N SER A 264 -12.00 -6.47 0.94
CA SER A 264 -11.08 -7.09 1.90
C SER A 264 -10.31 -8.23 1.26
N ALA A 265 -9.00 -8.27 1.47
CA ALA A 265 -8.11 -9.31 1.00
C ALA A 265 -6.86 -9.37 1.87
N GLY A 266 -6.34 -10.58 2.15
CA GLY A 266 -5.12 -10.75 2.95
C GLY A 266 -5.19 -10.14 4.36
N GLY A 267 -6.37 -10.09 4.98
CA GLY A 267 -6.59 -9.43 6.28
C GLY A 267 -6.67 -7.90 6.22
N LEU A 268 -6.41 -7.29 5.06
CA LEU A 268 -6.58 -5.86 4.83
C LEU A 268 -8.02 -5.56 4.41
N ARG A 269 -8.50 -4.37 4.77
CA ARG A 269 -9.85 -3.89 4.42
C ARG A 269 -9.78 -2.44 3.94
N ARG A 270 -10.23 -2.20 2.72
CA ARG A 270 -10.33 -0.87 2.11
C ARG A 270 -11.79 -0.49 1.91
N ARG A 271 -12.11 0.76 2.29
CA ARG A 271 -13.35 1.44 1.91
C ARG A 271 -13.12 2.24 0.63
N VAL A 272 -13.91 1.98 -0.40
CA VAL A 272 -13.92 2.74 -1.66
C VAL A 272 -15.23 3.51 -1.73
N ARG A 273 -15.14 4.84 -1.69
CA ARG A 273 -16.31 5.71 -1.75
C ARG A 273 -16.99 5.56 -3.11
N LEU A 274 -18.28 5.25 -3.11
CA LEU A 274 -19.04 5.11 -4.36
C LEU A 274 -19.26 6.49 -5.01
N ALA A 275 -19.16 6.51 -6.34
CA ALA A 275 -19.58 7.65 -7.15
C ALA A 275 -21.05 7.99 -6.87
N SER A 276 -21.41 9.27 -6.97
CA SER A 276 -22.74 9.75 -6.54
C SER A 276 -23.90 8.98 -7.16
N VAL A 277 -23.77 8.53 -8.41
CA VAL A 277 -24.81 7.75 -9.10
C VAL A 277 -25.03 6.36 -8.50
N LEU A 278 -23.95 5.72 -8.01
CA LEU A 278 -23.98 4.35 -7.47
C LEU A 278 -24.54 4.30 -6.03
N ARG A 279 -24.50 5.43 -5.31
CA ARG A 279 -25.03 5.55 -3.94
C ARG A 279 -26.52 5.23 -3.87
N ARG A 280 -27.26 5.55 -4.94
CA ARG A 280 -28.72 5.28 -5.09
C ARG A 280 -29.01 4.01 -5.89
N CYS A 281 -28.03 3.12 -6.04
CA CYS A 281 -28.18 1.85 -6.72
C CYS A 281 -28.02 0.68 -5.75
N THR A 282 -28.61 -0.47 -6.08
CA THR A 282 -28.32 -1.76 -5.45
C THR A 282 -27.29 -2.54 -6.28
N VAL A 283 -26.51 -3.40 -5.62
CA VAL A 283 -25.51 -4.26 -6.29
C VAL A 283 -26.24 -5.41 -6.98
N LEU A 284 -25.92 -5.64 -8.25
CA LEU A 284 -26.42 -6.78 -9.03
C LEU A 284 -25.48 -7.98 -8.92
N ASP A 285 -24.21 -7.77 -9.28
CA ASP A 285 -23.17 -8.78 -9.29
C ASP A 285 -21.78 -8.16 -9.14
N ALA A 286 -20.80 -9.01 -8.86
CA ALA A 286 -19.40 -8.65 -8.85
C ALA A 286 -18.55 -9.81 -9.39
N HIS A 287 -17.57 -9.48 -10.23
CA HIS A 287 -16.73 -10.45 -10.92
C HIS A 287 -15.30 -9.93 -11.01
N LEU A 288 -14.31 -10.77 -10.68
CA LEU A 288 -12.89 -10.49 -10.89
C LEU A 288 -12.42 -11.22 -12.16
N ARG A 289 -11.79 -10.50 -13.10
CA ARG A 289 -11.15 -11.08 -14.29
C ARG A 289 -9.71 -10.58 -14.38
N GLY A 290 -8.74 -11.49 -14.26
CA GLY A 290 -7.35 -11.10 -14.10
C GLY A 290 -7.20 -10.20 -12.86
N SER A 291 -6.69 -8.99 -13.07
CA SER A 291 -6.56 -7.96 -12.04
C SER A 291 -7.70 -6.93 -12.03
N GLU A 292 -8.77 -7.07 -12.83
CA GLU A 292 -9.86 -6.09 -12.85
C GLU A 292 -11.13 -6.61 -12.15
N LEU A 293 -11.53 -5.95 -11.06
CA LEU A 293 -12.81 -6.15 -10.40
C LEU A 293 -13.89 -5.31 -11.10
N THR A 294 -14.93 -5.98 -11.56
CA THR A 294 -16.14 -5.36 -12.09
C THR A 294 -17.31 -5.56 -11.12
N VAL A 295 -17.97 -4.48 -10.73
CA VAL A 295 -19.21 -4.52 -9.91
C VAL A 295 -20.33 -3.83 -10.69
N ARG A 296 -21.46 -4.53 -10.87
CA ARG A 296 -22.63 -3.98 -11.54
C ARG A 296 -23.68 -3.52 -10.55
N PHE A 297 -24.37 -2.44 -10.91
CA PHE A 297 -25.35 -1.78 -10.08
C PHE A 297 -26.60 -1.46 -10.88
N ARG A 298 -27.78 -1.59 -10.27
CA ARG A 298 -29.05 -1.05 -10.81
C ARG A 298 -29.60 0.06 -9.92
N PRO A 299 -30.24 1.09 -10.47
CA PRO A 299 -31.04 2.05 -9.71
C PRO A 299 -31.98 1.38 -8.72
N ASP A 300 -31.97 1.88 -7.49
CA ASP A 300 -32.93 1.50 -6.46
C ASP A 300 -34.20 2.35 -6.64
N PRO A 301 -35.36 1.73 -6.97
CA PRO A 301 -36.61 2.47 -7.18
C PRO A 301 -37.06 3.31 -5.98
N GLU A 302 -36.68 2.96 -4.75
CA GLU A 302 -37.12 3.66 -3.54
C GLU A 302 -36.44 5.02 -3.36
N VAL A 303 -35.22 5.17 -3.88
CA VAL A 303 -34.39 6.37 -3.69
C VAL A 303 -33.97 7.05 -5.00
N TRP A 304 -34.38 6.52 -6.15
CA TRP A 304 -34.07 7.12 -7.45
C TRP A 304 -34.85 8.42 -7.68
N PRO A 305 -34.22 9.48 -8.24
CA PRO A 305 -34.93 10.70 -8.60
C PRO A 305 -36.07 10.40 -9.57
N LYS A 306 -37.26 10.95 -9.28
CA LYS A 306 -38.41 10.94 -10.19
C LYS A 306 -38.26 12.01 -11.26
#